data_AF-A0A6B2TQ33-F1
#
_entry.id   AF-A0A6B2TQ33-F1
#
_cell.length_a   1.000
_cell.length_b   1.000
_cell.length_c   1.000
_cell.angle_alpha   90.00
_cell.angle_beta   90.00
_cell.angle_gamma   90.00
#
_symmetry.space_group_name_H-M   'P 1'
#
loop_
_entity.id
_entity.type
_entity.pdbx_description
1 polymer ?
#
loop_
_entity_poly.entity_id
_entity_poly.type
_entity_poly.pdbx_seq_one_letter_code
_entity_poly.pdbx_strand_id
1 'polypeptide(L)' 'ENRVIATRERVVAVTFNAAWNDAGLGRMLAELGRRHAPATFFLTGDFADRHPRVVRRVVAAGHGLGNH' A
#
# COMPACT_ATOMS: atom_id res chain seq x y z
N GLU A 1 -0.30 2.58 13.21
CA GLU A 1 0.71 2.12 14.19
C GLU A 1 2.07 2.06 13.51
N ASN A 2 3.13 2.53 14.15
CA ASN A 2 4.48 2.34 13.62
C ASN A 2 4.89 0.88 13.82
N ARG A 3 5.14 0.15 12.73
CA ARG A 3 5.62 -1.23 12.79
C ARG A 3 7.15 -1.25 12.87
N VAL A 4 7.69 -1.83 13.94
CA VAL A 4 9.11 -2.14 14.07
C VAL A 4 9.32 -3.62 13.77
N ILE A 5 10.24 -3.93 12.86
CA ILE A 5 10.62 -5.31 12.53
C ILE A 5 12.04 -5.53 13.05
N ALA A 6 12.17 -6.22 14.17
CA ALA A 6 13.47 -6.62 14.70
C ALA A 6 14.01 -7.78 13.86
N THR A 7 15.09 -7.54 13.11
CA THR A 7 15.73 -8.55 12.26
C THR A 7 17.21 -8.30 12.11
N ARG A 8 17.97 -9.37 11.85
CA ARG A 8 19.39 -9.31 11.44
C ARG A 8 19.56 -9.48 9.92
N GLU A 9 18.46 -9.73 9.21
CA GLU A 9 18.45 -9.89 7.75
C GLU A 9 18.39 -8.52 7.06
N ARG A 10 18.89 -8.45 5.82
CA ARG A 10 18.70 -7.28 4.97
C ARG A 10 17.25 -7.22 4.53
N VAL A 11 16.55 -6.17 4.96
CA VAL A 11 15.15 -5.92 4.61
C VAL A 11 14.99 -4.58 3.92
N VAL A 12 13.93 -4.47 3.10
CA VAL A 12 13.50 -3.22 2.47
C VAL A 12 12.01 -3.06 2.74
N ALA A 13 11.60 -1.83 3.08
CA ALA A 13 10.19 -1.47 3.12
C ALA A 13 9.77 -0.89 1.77
N VAL A 14 8.81 -1.52 1.11
CA VAL A 14 8.24 -1.01 -0.14
C VAL A 14 7.01 -0.15 0.20
N THR A 15 7.05 1.10 -0.24
CA THR A 15 6.00 2.09 0.00
C THR A 15 5.54 2.73 -1.30
N PHE A 16 4.25 3.06 -1.39
CA PHE A 16 3.65 3.71 -2.55
C PHE A 16 2.91 4.97 -2.12
N ASN A 17 3.11 6.08 -2.84
CA ASN A 17 2.36 7.30 -2.65
C ASN A 17 1.25 7.40 -3.71
N ALA A 18 0.05 7.81 -3.33
CA ALA A 18 -1.03 8.07 -4.28
C ALA A 18 -1.72 9.41 -4.00
N ALA A 19 -1.76 10.25 -5.03
CA ALA A 19 -2.42 11.55 -5.02
C ALA A 19 -3.23 11.83 -6.31
N TRP A 20 -2.84 11.24 -7.44
CA TRP A 20 -3.40 11.57 -8.75
C TRP A 20 -4.50 10.60 -9.23
N ASN A 21 -4.13 9.37 -9.62
CA ASN A 21 -5.05 8.38 -10.19
C ASN A 21 -4.74 6.94 -9.69
N ASP A 22 -5.63 6.00 -9.98
CA ASP A 22 -5.52 4.57 -9.59
C ASP A 22 -5.04 3.66 -10.74
N ALA A 23 -4.48 4.26 -11.81
CA ALA A 23 -3.97 3.50 -12.94
C ALA A 23 -2.79 2.61 -12.50
N GLY A 24 -2.87 1.32 -12.79
CA GLY A 24 -1.83 0.35 -12.43
C GLY A 24 -1.98 -0.27 -11.03
N LEU A 25 -2.83 0.27 -10.15
CA LEU A 25 -3.06 -0.30 -8.82
C LEU A 25 -3.42 -1.79 -8.87
N GLY A 26 -4.31 -2.18 -9.79
CA GLY A 26 -4.71 -3.58 -9.93
C GLY A 26 -3.55 -4.52 -10.26
N ARG A 27 -2.66 -4.11 -11.16
CA ARG A 27 -1.46 -4.89 -11.54
C ARG A 27 -0.47 -4.95 -10.39
N MET A 28 -0.28 -3.84 -9.69
CA MET A 28 0.60 -3.75 -8.53
C MET A 28 0.14 -4.64 -7.38
N LEU A 29 -1.14 -4.57 -7.00
CA LEU A 29 -1.71 -5.45 -5.96
C LEU A 29 -1.60 -6.93 -6.33
N ALA A 30 -1.84 -7.27 -7.61
CA ALA A 30 -1.68 -8.65 -8.08
C ALA A 30 -0.23 -9.13 -7.95
N GLU A 31 0.75 -8.30 -8.31
CA GLU A 31 2.17 -8.68 -8.24
C GLU A 31 2.69 -8.76 -6.79
N LEU A 32 2.24 -7.86 -5.92
CA LEU A 32 2.51 -7.95 -4.48
C LEU A 32 1.93 -9.24 -3.89
N GLY A 33 0.68 -9.56 -4.24
CA GLY A 33 0.04 -10.82 -3.84
C GLY A 33 0.81 -12.05 -4.32
N ARG A 34 1.19 -12.09 -5.60
CA ARG A 34 1.95 -13.21 -6.19
C ARG A 34 3.29 -13.44 -5.49
N ARG A 35 3.94 -12.37 -5.04
CA ARG A 35 5.23 -12.42 -4.34
C ARG A 35 5.10 -12.60 -2.82
N HIS A 36 3.88 -12.62 -2.29
CA HIS A 36 3.61 -12.55 -0.85
C HIS A 36 4.35 -11.37 -0.19
N ALA A 37 4.46 -10.26 -0.92
CA ALA A 37 5.24 -9.10 -0.50
C ALA A 37 4.33 -8.06 0.18
N PRO A 38 4.51 -7.77 1.47
CA PRO A 38 3.77 -6.69 2.13
C PRO A 38 4.27 -5.33 1.64
N ALA A 39 3.37 -4.35 1.57
CA ALA A 39 3.66 -2.97 1.24
C ALA A 39 2.80 -2.02 2.07
N THR A 40 3.17 -0.73 2.10
CA THR A 40 2.36 0.35 2.71
C THR A 40 2.01 1.41 1.66
N PHE A 41 0.75 1.80 1.62
CA PHE A 41 0.24 2.83 0.71
C PHE A 41 -0.06 4.11 1.47
N PHE A 42 0.60 5.19 1.09
CA PHE A 42 0.39 6.53 1.62
C PHE A 42 -0.53 7.28 0.65
N LEU A 43 -1.75 7.56 1.10
CA LEU A 43 -2.78 8.22 0.29
C LEU A 43 -3.00 9.63 0.83
N THR A 44 -3.17 10.61 -0.05
CA THR A 44 -3.72 11.91 0.37
C THR A 44 -5.21 11.76 0.71
N GLY A 45 -5.74 12.66 1.55
CA GLY A 45 -7.17 12.68 1.87
C GLY A 45 -8.05 12.79 0.61
N ASP A 46 -7.75 13.75 -0.26
CA ASP A 46 -8.48 13.94 -1.53
C ASP A 46 -8.48 12.67 -2.40
N PHE A 47 -7.35 11.97 -2.49
CA PHE A 47 -7.28 10.73 -3.26
C PHE A 47 -8.15 9.63 -2.63
N ALA A 48 -8.12 9.49 -1.30
CA ALA A 48 -8.93 8.52 -0.59
C ALA A 48 -10.44 8.79 -0.78
N ASP A 49 -10.84 10.06 -0.77
CA ASP A 49 -12.22 10.50 -0.98
C ASP A 49 -12.69 10.25 -2.43
N ARG A 50 -11.84 10.54 -3.42
CA ARG A 50 -12.14 10.27 -4.85
C ARG A 50 -12.11 8.77 -5.19
N HIS A 51 -11.32 7.97 -4.47
CA HIS A 51 -11.09 6.56 -4.77
C HIS A 51 -11.32 5.63 -3.57
N PRO A 52 -12.50 5.62 -2.91
CA PRO A 52 -12.74 4.84 -1.69
C PRO A 52 -12.61 3.33 -1.91
N ARG A 53 -12.87 2.86 -3.14
CA ARG A 53 -12.66 1.47 -3.57
C ARG A 53 -11.19 1.04 -3.49
N VAL A 54 -10.25 1.96 -3.74
CA VAL A 54 -8.81 1.69 -3.68
C VAL A 54 -8.41 1.44 -2.24
N VAL A 55 -8.84 2.31 -1.33
CA VAL A 55 -8.59 2.18 0.12
C VAL A 55 -9.05 0.80 0.61
N ARG A 56 -10.29 0.41 0.27
CA ARG A 56 -10.86 -0.91 0.64
C ARG A 56 -10.05 -2.07 0.07
N ARG A 57 -9.63 -2.00 -1.19
CA ARG A 57 -8.83 -3.06 -1.83
C ARG A 57 -7.45 -3.21 -1.20
N VAL A 58 -6.79 -2.10 -0.87
CA VAL A 58 -5.48 -2.11 -0.19
C VAL A 58 -5.58 -2.81 1.17
N VAL A 59 -6.59 -2.45 1.98
CA VAL A 59 -6.82 -3.08 3.29
C VAL A 59 -7.22 -4.54 3.16
N ALA A 60 -8.12 -4.87 2.24
CA ALA A 60 -8.55 -6.24 2.00
C ALA A 60 -7.40 -7.14 1.51
N ALA A 61 -6.40 -6.57 0.82
CA ALA A 61 -5.18 -7.26 0.43
C ALA A 61 -4.14 -7.41 1.57
N GLY A 62 -4.41 -6.88 2.77
CA GLY A 62 -3.52 -6.98 3.93
C GLY A 62 -2.34 -6.01 3.92
N HIS A 63 -2.39 -4.97 3.09
CA HIS A 63 -1.35 -3.94 3.02
C HIS A 63 -1.58 -2.82 4.03
N GLY A 64 -0.50 -2.14 4.43
CA GLY A 64 -0.56 -0.99 5.32
C GLY A 64 -1.16 0.24 4.62
N LEU A 65 -1.83 1.09 5.40
CA LEU A 65 -2.27 2.42 4.98
C LEU A 65 -1.59 3.49 5.82
N GLY A 66 -1.13 4.54 5.15
CA GLY A 66 -0.57 5.75 5.76
C GLY A 66 -1.18 7.01 5.14
N ASN A 67 -0.96 8.14 5.80
CA ASN A 67 -1.35 9.45 5.33
C ASN A 67 -0.15 10.08 4.59
N HIS A 68 -0.35 10.49 3.34
CA HIS A 68 0.67 11.16 2.52
C HIS A 68 0.62 12.69 2.71
#